data_AF-A0A7J0F1H1-F1
#
_entry.id   AF-A0A7J0F1H1-F1
#
_cell.length_a   1.000
_cell.length_b   1.000
_cell.length_c   1.000
_cell.angle_alpha   90.00
_cell.angle_beta   90.00
_cell.angle_gamma   90.00
#
_symmetry.space_group_name_H-M   'P 1'
#
loop_
_entity.id
_entity.type
_entity.pdbx_description
1 polymer ?
#
loop_
_entity_poly.entity_id
_entity_poly.type
_entity_poly.pdbx_seq_one_letter_code
_entity_poly.pdbx_strand_id
1 'polypeptide(L)'
;MKTQVCSIVYAFIFFLLILTISSSVGAQSCKPSGKLRGKKPPPGQCNTENDSECCEEGKLYTTFKCSPPVGSRTKAVLTLNSFEKGGDGGGPSECDNKFHADDTPVVALSTGWFNNQKRCLKNITIHGNGRSVEAMVVDECDSTMGCDEDHDFQPPCPNHIVDASEAVWKALGVPKKDRGNLDIFWSDA
;
A
#
# COMPACT_ATOMS: atom_id res chain seq x y z
N MET A 1 -59.51 10.99 19.32
CA MET A 1 -59.01 11.41 17.97
C MET A 1 -57.91 12.48 18.03
N LYS A 2 -58.05 13.59 18.78
CA LYS A 2 -57.02 14.65 18.84
C LYS A 2 -55.64 14.22 19.41
N THR A 3 -55.62 13.37 20.43
CA THR A 3 -54.39 12.86 21.08
C THR A 3 -53.59 11.89 20.20
N GLN A 4 -54.28 11.06 19.41
CA GLN A 4 -53.66 10.08 18.52
C GLN A 4 -52.96 10.73 17.32
N VAL A 5 -53.54 11.80 16.77
CA VAL A 5 -52.92 12.61 15.70
C VAL A 5 -51.64 13.28 16.20
N CYS A 6 -51.64 13.79 17.44
CA CYS A 6 -50.47 14.42 18.06
C CYS A 6 -49.31 13.42 18.19
N SER A 7 -49.59 12.20 18.64
CA SER A 7 -48.58 11.14 18.82
C SER A 7 -47.93 10.71 17.49
N ILE A 8 -48.70 10.67 16.41
CA ILE A 8 -48.21 10.32 15.06
C ILE A 8 -47.31 11.43 14.51
N VAL A 9 -47.68 12.69 14.74
CA VAL A 9 -46.87 13.85 14.31
C VAL A 9 -45.52 13.87 15.02
N TYR A 10 -45.47 13.62 16.33
CA TYR A 10 -44.20 13.53 17.07
C TYR A 10 -43.33 12.35 16.62
N ALA A 11 -43.93 11.18 16.36
CA ALA A 11 -43.21 10.03 15.83
C ALA A 11 -42.61 10.32 14.44
N PHE A 12 -43.36 11.01 13.57
CA PHE A 12 -42.87 11.43 12.26
C PHE A 12 -41.73 12.46 12.35
N ILE A 13 -41.84 13.45 13.24
CA ILE A 13 -40.77 14.44 13.46
C ILE A 13 -39.52 13.77 13.99
N PHE A 14 -39.66 12.82 14.92
CA PHE A 14 -38.53 12.08 15.48
C PHE A 14 -37.86 11.17 14.43
N PHE A 15 -38.64 10.54 13.55
CA PHE A 15 -38.12 9.74 12.44
C PHE A 15 -37.38 10.61 11.40
N LEU A 16 -37.91 11.79 11.08
CA LEU A 16 -37.24 12.76 10.20
C LEU A 16 -35.93 13.28 10.82
N LEU A 17 -35.89 13.49 12.14
CA LEU A 17 -34.66 13.81 12.88
C LEU A 17 -33.64 12.67 12.83
N ILE A 18 -34.04 11.40 12.93
CA ILE A 18 -33.12 10.26 12.81
C ILE A 18 -32.54 10.15 11.39
N LEU A 19 -33.34 10.43 10.35
CA LEU A 19 -32.87 10.44 8.97
C LEU A 19 -31.87 11.58 8.69
N THR A 20 -31.97 12.73 9.36
CA THR A 20 -30.98 13.81 9.21
C THR A 20 -29.71 13.59 10.04
N ILE A 21 -29.75 12.74 11.07
CA ILE A 21 -28.57 12.31 11.86
C ILE A 21 -27.80 11.19 11.14
N SER A 22 -28.32 10.65 10.03
CA SER A 22 -27.58 9.79 9.11
C SER A 22 -26.48 10.60 8.44
N SER A 23 -25.41 10.76 9.19
CA SER A 23 -24.25 11.57 8.93
C SER A 23 -23.65 11.07 7.63
N SER A 24 -23.40 12.00 6.71
CA SER A 24 -22.46 11.77 5.62
C SER A 24 -21.15 11.29 6.23
N VAL A 25 -20.91 9.97 6.23
CA VAL A 25 -19.56 9.42 6.30
C VAL A 25 -18.92 9.88 5.00
N GLY A 26 -18.42 11.11 4.99
CA GLY A 26 -17.47 11.51 3.99
C GLY A 26 -16.33 10.53 4.16
N ALA A 27 -16.19 9.60 3.21
CA ALA A 27 -15.02 8.77 3.10
C ALA A 27 -13.84 9.74 3.08
N GLN A 28 -13.16 9.91 4.21
CA GLN A 28 -12.04 10.84 4.30
C GLN A 28 -11.00 10.30 3.33
N SER A 29 -10.79 11.05 2.24
CA SER A 29 -9.73 10.74 1.30
C SER A 29 -8.40 10.73 2.06
N CYS A 30 -7.58 9.71 1.79
CA CYS A 30 -6.27 9.62 2.41
C CYS A 30 -5.45 10.88 2.09
N LYS A 31 -4.89 11.50 3.13
CA LYS A 31 -4.05 12.70 3.03
C LYS A 31 -2.62 12.39 3.48
N PRO A 32 -1.63 13.12 2.97
CA PRO A 32 -0.27 13.08 3.51
C PRO A 32 -0.25 13.25 5.03
N SER A 33 0.53 12.44 5.72
CA SER A 33 0.77 12.58 7.16
C SER A 33 1.88 13.57 7.49
N GLY A 34 2.77 13.85 6.55
CA GLY A 34 3.89 14.76 6.77
C GLY A 34 4.86 14.85 5.61
N LYS A 35 6.05 15.36 5.94
CA LYS A 35 7.19 15.46 5.04
C LYS A 35 8.44 14.96 5.76
N LEU A 36 9.26 14.20 5.05
CA LEU A 36 10.56 13.72 5.50
C LEU A 36 11.67 14.44 4.72
N ARG A 37 12.69 14.94 5.41
CA ARG A 37 13.82 15.60 4.77
C ARG A 37 14.88 14.55 4.45
N GLY A 38 15.19 14.39 3.18
CA GLY A 38 16.20 13.46 2.69
C GLY A 38 17.58 13.77 3.22
N LYS A 39 18.32 12.70 3.50
CA LYS A 39 19.73 12.71 3.86
C LYS A 39 20.51 12.04 2.74
N LYS A 40 21.71 12.52 2.49
CA LYS A 40 22.62 11.87 1.54
C LYS A 40 23.05 10.51 2.10
N PRO A 41 22.92 9.40 1.35
CA PRO A 41 23.46 8.12 1.78
C PRO A 41 24.99 8.18 1.91
N PRO A 42 25.56 7.51 2.91
CA PRO A 42 26.99 7.23 2.92
C PRO A 42 27.41 6.43 1.66
N PRO A 43 28.67 6.53 1.23
CA PRO A 43 29.14 5.82 0.04
C PRO A 43 28.87 4.32 0.12
N GLY A 44 28.14 3.79 -0.87
CA GLY A 44 27.82 2.37 -0.99
C GLY A 44 26.67 1.85 -0.12
N GLN A 45 25.91 2.73 0.56
CA GLN A 45 24.82 2.34 1.45
C GLN A 45 23.41 2.48 0.85
N CYS A 46 23.29 2.80 -0.43
CA CYS A 46 22.01 2.80 -1.13
C CYS A 46 22.09 1.87 -2.35
N ASN A 47 21.23 0.85 -2.37
CA ASN A 47 21.09 -0.06 -3.50
C ASN A 47 20.25 0.63 -4.61
N THR A 48 20.68 0.49 -5.86
CA THR A 48 20.00 1.05 -7.05
C THR A 48 19.54 -0.03 -8.02
N GLU A 49 19.55 -1.30 -7.59
CA GLU A 49 18.90 -2.39 -8.30
C GLU A 49 17.40 -2.13 -8.49
N ASN A 50 16.83 -2.71 -9.54
CA ASN A 50 15.44 -2.51 -10.00
C ASN A 50 14.98 -1.04 -10.09
N ASP A 51 15.90 -0.14 -10.45
CA ASP A 51 15.66 1.31 -10.55
C ASP A 51 15.29 1.98 -9.21
N SER A 52 15.72 1.38 -8.09
CA SER A 52 15.56 1.95 -6.75
C SER A 52 16.25 3.33 -6.64
N GLU A 53 15.51 4.31 -6.11
CA GLU A 53 16.00 5.68 -5.95
C GLU A 53 16.69 5.87 -4.59
N CYS A 54 17.77 6.64 -4.56
CA CYS A 54 18.40 7.08 -3.32
C CYS A 54 17.86 8.45 -2.88
N CYS A 55 17.79 8.67 -1.56
CA CYS A 55 17.43 9.98 -1.05
C CYS A 55 18.45 11.07 -1.38
N GLU A 56 17.93 12.24 -1.73
CA GLU A 56 18.71 13.43 -2.01
C GLU A 56 18.77 14.34 -0.78
N GLU A 57 19.94 14.92 -0.52
CA GLU A 57 20.14 15.82 0.61
C GLU A 57 19.23 17.04 0.54
N GLY A 58 18.43 17.24 1.59
CA GLY A 58 17.55 18.41 1.71
C GLY A 58 16.25 18.34 0.90
N LYS A 59 16.06 17.34 0.03
CA LYS A 59 14.79 17.11 -0.69
C LYS A 59 13.70 16.72 0.30
N LEU A 60 12.46 17.19 0.07
CA LEU A 60 11.31 16.87 0.93
C LEU A 60 10.44 15.78 0.29
N TYR A 61 10.41 14.62 0.94
CA TYR A 61 9.61 13.46 0.56
C TYR A 61 8.28 13.47 1.31
N THR A 62 7.21 13.03 0.67
CA THR A 62 5.88 12.97 1.30
C THR A 62 5.71 11.67 2.06
N THR A 63 5.20 11.73 3.28
CA THR A 63 4.88 10.54 4.05
C THR A 63 3.37 10.35 4.18
N PHE A 64 2.94 9.11 4.34
CA PHE A 64 1.56 8.70 4.49
C PHE A 64 1.43 7.67 5.61
N LYS A 65 0.32 7.75 6.37
CA LYS A 65 -0.11 6.71 7.33
C LYS A 65 -1.36 5.97 6.85
N CYS A 66 -1.78 6.24 5.62
CA CYS A 66 -3.00 5.74 5.02
C CYS A 66 -2.74 5.45 3.55
N SER A 67 -3.63 4.65 2.97
CA SER A 67 -3.67 4.32 1.54
C SER A 67 -5.07 4.57 1.01
N PRO A 68 -5.28 4.60 -0.33
CA PRO A 68 -6.62 4.67 -0.90
C PRO A 68 -7.55 3.55 -0.39
N PRO A 69 -8.88 3.72 -0.44
CA PRO A 69 -9.81 2.71 0.03
C PRO A 69 -9.64 1.36 -0.67
N VAL A 70 -9.66 0.28 0.11
CA VAL A 70 -9.62 -1.09 -0.41
C VAL A 70 -11.03 -1.51 -0.83
N GLY A 71 -11.14 -2.14 -2.00
CA GLY A 71 -12.38 -2.73 -2.52
C GLY A 71 -12.10 -3.93 -3.42
N SER A 72 -13.11 -4.38 -4.16
CA SER A 72 -12.99 -5.53 -5.08
C SER A 72 -12.06 -5.27 -6.27
N ARG A 73 -11.74 -4.01 -6.56
CA ARG A 73 -10.80 -3.57 -7.59
C ARG A 73 -10.01 -2.37 -7.11
N THR A 74 -9.15 -2.58 -6.13
CA THR A 74 -8.30 -1.53 -5.57
C THR A 74 -7.25 -1.14 -6.60
N LYS A 75 -7.24 0.11 -7.08
CA LYS A 75 -6.22 0.59 -8.02
C LYS A 75 -4.89 0.76 -7.29
N ALA A 76 -3.81 0.25 -7.89
CA ALA A 76 -2.45 0.39 -7.38
C ALA A 76 -1.45 0.53 -8.53
N VAL A 77 -0.22 0.88 -8.17
CA VAL A 77 0.95 0.72 -9.04
C VAL A 77 1.74 -0.48 -8.52
N LEU A 78 2.07 -1.40 -9.43
CA LEU A 78 2.96 -2.52 -9.17
C LEU A 78 4.40 -2.04 -9.42
N THR A 79 5.28 -2.25 -8.45
CA THR A 79 6.73 -2.03 -8.54
C THR A 79 7.47 -3.37 -8.44
N LEU A 80 8.74 -3.39 -8.84
CA LEU A 80 9.60 -4.58 -8.79
C LEU A 80 10.53 -4.46 -7.59
N ASN A 81 10.57 -5.50 -6.76
CA ASN A 81 11.46 -5.59 -5.61
C ASN A 81 11.99 -7.02 -5.46
N SER A 82 13.23 -7.16 -5.02
CA SER A 82 13.81 -8.42 -4.59
C SER A 82 13.74 -8.54 -3.06
N PHE A 83 13.05 -9.59 -2.61
CA PHE A 83 12.94 -9.96 -1.19
C PHE A 83 14.07 -10.92 -0.76
N GLU A 84 15.06 -11.13 -1.63
CA GLU A 84 16.20 -11.98 -1.35
C GLU A 84 17.21 -11.29 -0.44
N LYS A 85 18.03 -12.10 0.22
CA LYS A 85 19.14 -11.56 1.00
C LYS A 85 20.13 -10.86 0.08
N GLY A 86 20.29 -9.56 0.29
CA GLY A 86 21.19 -8.71 -0.50
C GLY A 86 20.55 -8.15 -1.78
N GLY A 87 19.24 -8.32 -1.96
CA GLY A 87 18.46 -7.56 -2.94
C GLY A 87 18.20 -6.12 -2.47
N ASP A 88 17.35 -5.42 -3.22
CA ASP A 88 16.94 -4.03 -2.96
C ASP A 88 15.82 -3.89 -1.92
N GLY A 89 15.18 -4.98 -1.50
CA GLY A 89 14.21 -4.99 -0.41
C GLY A 89 14.82 -4.83 0.98
N GLY A 90 16.14 -4.75 1.09
CA GLY A 90 16.86 -4.50 2.34
C GLY A 90 16.82 -5.67 3.31
N GLY A 91 16.11 -5.49 4.43
CA GLY A 91 16.05 -6.45 5.53
C GLY A 91 15.13 -7.66 5.30
N PRO A 92 15.05 -8.61 6.25
CA PRO A 92 14.04 -9.66 6.23
C PRO A 92 12.63 -9.09 6.35
N SER A 93 11.65 -9.70 5.67
CA SER A 93 10.29 -9.17 5.58
C SER A 93 9.53 -9.17 6.91
N GLU A 94 8.74 -8.12 7.14
CA GLU A 94 8.12 -7.82 8.43
C GLU A 94 7.16 -8.93 8.93
N CYS A 95 6.43 -9.59 8.04
CA CYS A 95 5.41 -10.55 8.45
C CYS A 95 5.96 -11.83 9.08
N ASP A 96 7.16 -12.28 8.68
CA ASP A 96 7.73 -13.55 9.14
C ASP A 96 9.23 -13.55 9.43
N ASN A 97 9.88 -12.37 9.33
CA ASN A 97 11.30 -12.16 9.58
C ASN A 97 12.19 -13.07 8.72
N LYS A 98 11.84 -13.21 7.44
CA LYS A 98 12.57 -14.03 6.45
C LYS A 98 12.81 -13.27 5.15
N PHE A 99 13.82 -13.71 4.44
CA PHE A 99 13.98 -13.42 3.02
C PHE A 99 13.16 -14.42 2.19
N HIS A 100 12.68 -13.98 1.03
CA HIS A 100 11.90 -14.77 0.10
C HIS A 100 12.59 -14.76 -1.27
N ALA A 101 12.64 -15.92 -1.93
CA ALA A 101 13.29 -16.04 -3.24
C ALA A 101 12.51 -15.27 -4.31
N ASP A 102 13.22 -14.73 -5.31
CA ASP A 102 12.64 -13.96 -6.42
C ASP A 102 11.65 -14.78 -7.26
N ASP A 103 11.75 -16.11 -7.21
CA ASP A 103 10.85 -17.05 -7.86
C ASP A 103 9.57 -17.37 -7.05
N THR A 104 9.46 -16.83 -5.83
CA THR A 104 8.29 -16.97 -4.96
C THR A 104 7.35 -15.77 -5.15
N PRO A 105 6.04 -15.98 -5.43
CA PRO A 105 5.10 -14.88 -5.65
C PRO A 105 4.72 -14.20 -4.33
N VAL A 106 5.49 -13.18 -3.95
CA VAL A 106 5.32 -12.41 -2.71
C VAL A 106 5.27 -10.92 -3.00
N VAL A 107 4.66 -10.16 -2.10
CA VAL A 107 4.55 -8.71 -2.19
C VAL A 107 4.70 -8.01 -0.85
N ALA A 108 5.11 -6.75 -0.90
CA ALA A 108 4.90 -5.75 0.13
C ALA A 108 3.70 -4.85 -0.22
N LEU A 109 3.03 -4.31 0.79
CA LEU A 109 1.95 -3.34 0.59
C LEU A 109 2.29 -2.01 1.25
N SER A 110 1.92 -0.89 0.64
CA SER A 110 1.99 0.41 1.30
C SER A 110 1.37 0.37 2.70
N THR A 111 1.94 1.06 3.68
CA THR A 111 1.54 1.09 5.10
C THR A 111 0.02 1.01 5.35
N GLY A 112 -0.77 1.85 4.67
CA GLY A 112 -2.22 1.87 4.88
C GLY A 112 -2.93 0.60 4.43
N TRP A 113 -2.43 -0.07 3.40
CA TRP A 113 -2.91 -1.37 2.94
C TRP A 113 -2.31 -2.53 3.73
N PHE A 114 -1.04 -2.43 4.16
CA PHE A 114 -0.45 -3.40 5.07
C PHE A 114 -1.24 -3.52 6.39
N ASN A 115 -1.76 -2.38 6.87
CA ASN A 115 -2.79 -2.28 7.90
C ASN A 115 -2.37 -2.95 9.21
N ASN A 116 -1.20 -2.58 9.73
CA ASN A 116 -0.61 -3.12 10.96
C ASN A 116 -0.60 -4.66 10.92
N GLN A 117 0.03 -5.23 9.89
CA GLN A 117 0.18 -6.68 9.69
C GLN A 117 -1.13 -7.47 9.52
N LYS A 118 -2.30 -6.84 9.41
CA LYS A 118 -3.58 -7.56 9.26
C LYS A 118 -3.69 -8.37 7.96
N ARG A 119 -2.87 -8.05 6.96
CA ARG A 119 -2.76 -8.79 5.70
C ARG A 119 -1.59 -9.76 5.65
N CYS A 120 -0.73 -9.80 6.69
CA CYS A 120 0.42 -10.68 6.69
C CYS A 120 0.06 -12.14 6.43
N LEU A 121 0.84 -12.75 5.54
CA LEU A 121 0.75 -14.15 5.12
C LEU A 121 -0.61 -14.53 4.52
N LYS A 122 -1.39 -13.54 4.07
CA LYS A 122 -2.60 -13.73 3.28
C LYS A 122 -2.30 -13.44 1.82
N ASN A 123 -3.04 -14.10 0.95
CA ASN A 123 -2.94 -13.86 -0.48
C ASN A 123 -3.79 -12.64 -0.88
N ILE A 124 -3.29 -11.92 -1.87
CA ILE A 124 -4.07 -10.98 -2.68
C ILE A 124 -4.09 -11.49 -4.12
N THR A 125 -5.16 -11.17 -4.84
CA THR A 125 -5.19 -11.35 -6.29
C THR A 125 -4.79 -10.06 -6.97
N ILE A 126 -3.77 -10.12 -7.82
CA ILE A 126 -3.28 -8.99 -8.62
C ILE A 126 -3.74 -9.17 -10.06
N HIS A 127 -4.35 -8.14 -10.62
CA HIS A 127 -4.81 -8.08 -12.01
C HIS A 127 -4.01 -7.01 -12.77
N GLY A 128 -3.25 -7.44 -13.76
CA GLY A 128 -2.37 -6.58 -14.56
C GLY A 128 -2.04 -7.22 -15.90
N ASN A 129 -1.76 -6.40 -16.93
CA ASN A 129 -1.36 -6.89 -18.26
C ASN A 129 -2.30 -7.97 -18.86
N GLY A 130 -3.61 -7.85 -18.60
CA GLY A 130 -4.62 -8.82 -19.05
C GLY A 130 -4.57 -10.19 -18.37
N ARG A 131 -3.75 -10.35 -17.33
CA ARG A 131 -3.57 -11.59 -16.56
C ARG A 131 -3.85 -11.37 -15.08
N SER A 132 -3.79 -12.45 -14.31
CA SER A 132 -3.93 -12.38 -12.85
C SER A 132 -3.01 -13.39 -12.17
N VAL A 133 -2.59 -13.07 -10.96
CA VAL A 133 -1.73 -13.91 -10.12
C VAL A 133 -2.10 -13.72 -8.66
N GLU A 134 -2.09 -14.80 -7.88
CA GLU A 134 -2.12 -14.71 -6.42
C GLU A 134 -0.70 -14.56 -5.89
N ALA A 135 -0.52 -13.63 -4.95
CA ALA A 135 0.74 -13.40 -4.27
C ALA A 135 0.52 -13.22 -2.77
N MET A 136 1.45 -13.72 -1.96
CA MET A 136 1.39 -13.62 -0.52
C MET A 136 1.96 -12.29 -0.04
N VAL A 137 1.24 -11.59 0.84
CA VAL A 137 1.75 -10.38 1.49
C VAL A 137 2.74 -10.80 2.57
N VAL A 138 4.01 -10.41 2.39
CA VAL A 138 5.10 -10.74 3.32
C VAL A 138 5.69 -9.53 4.01
N ASP A 139 5.45 -8.32 3.49
CA ASP A 139 6.16 -7.14 3.96
C ASP A 139 5.34 -5.84 3.91
N GLU A 140 5.87 -4.81 4.56
CA GLU A 140 5.40 -3.43 4.45
C GLU A 140 6.30 -2.64 3.48
N CYS A 141 5.67 -1.94 2.53
CA CYS A 141 6.33 -0.85 1.81
C CYS A 141 6.12 0.44 2.62
N ASP A 142 7.08 0.77 3.51
CA ASP A 142 6.89 1.81 4.52
C ASP A 142 6.76 3.20 3.87
N SER A 143 5.55 3.76 3.98
CA SER A 143 5.22 5.10 3.47
C SER A 143 5.34 6.19 4.54
N THR A 144 5.71 5.83 5.76
CA THR A 144 5.83 6.71 6.92
C THR A 144 7.25 7.21 7.15
N MET A 145 8.25 6.40 6.79
CA MET A 145 9.68 6.62 7.04
C MET A 145 10.54 6.25 5.81
N GLY A 146 11.84 6.54 5.88
CA GLY A 146 12.79 6.41 4.77
C GLY A 146 13.96 7.38 4.91
N CYS A 147 14.91 7.33 3.97
CA CYS A 147 16.15 8.12 3.95
C CYS A 147 17.02 7.96 5.21
N ASP A 148 17.01 6.77 5.80
CA ASP A 148 17.84 6.38 6.93
C ASP A 148 18.42 4.96 6.70
N GLU A 149 19.22 4.49 7.65
CA GLU A 149 19.94 3.22 7.55
C GLU A 149 19.01 2.01 7.50
N ASP A 150 17.85 2.07 8.18
CA ASP A 150 16.90 0.96 8.23
C ASP A 150 16.18 0.75 6.89
N HIS A 151 16.18 1.77 6.02
CA HIS A 151 15.54 1.76 4.70
C HIS A 151 16.56 1.87 3.55
N ASP A 152 17.82 1.52 3.77
CA ASP A 152 18.91 1.64 2.79
C ASP A 152 18.99 3.02 2.12
N PHE A 153 18.61 4.06 2.86
CA PHE A 153 18.50 5.44 2.40
C PHE A 153 17.60 5.63 1.17
N GLN A 154 16.68 4.71 0.91
CA GLN A 154 15.62 4.84 -0.08
C GLN A 154 14.51 5.78 0.43
N PRO A 155 13.77 6.48 -0.45
CA PRO A 155 12.70 7.37 -0.04
C PRO A 155 11.50 6.60 0.54
N PRO A 156 10.65 7.28 1.34
CA PRO A 156 9.39 6.70 1.78
C PRO A 156 8.55 6.21 0.60
N CYS A 157 7.98 5.02 0.75
CA CYS A 157 7.14 4.40 -0.26
C CYS A 157 5.90 5.27 -0.56
N PRO A 158 5.45 5.37 -1.82
CA PRO A 158 4.15 5.93 -2.13
C PRO A 158 3.02 5.11 -1.47
N ASN A 159 1.86 5.72 -1.27
CA ASN A 159 0.78 5.12 -0.49
C ASN A 159 -0.17 4.20 -1.27
N HIS A 160 0.16 3.86 -2.50
CA HIS A 160 -0.69 3.09 -3.42
C HIS A 160 0.12 2.06 -4.21
N ILE A 161 1.15 1.50 -3.57
CA ILE A 161 2.09 0.54 -4.14
C ILE A 161 1.75 -0.88 -3.68
N VAL A 162 1.84 -1.80 -4.63
CA VAL A 162 2.05 -3.22 -4.40
C VAL A 162 3.46 -3.51 -4.90
N ASP A 163 4.38 -3.79 -3.99
CA ASP A 163 5.78 -3.96 -4.34
C ASP A 163 6.10 -5.44 -4.46
N ALA A 164 6.52 -5.92 -5.63
CA ALA A 164 6.33 -7.32 -5.99
C ALA A 164 7.57 -8.01 -6.52
N SER A 165 7.70 -9.29 -6.16
CA SER A 165 8.80 -10.13 -6.61
C SER A 165 8.78 -10.37 -8.13
N GLU A 166 9.95 -10.75 -8.66
CA GLU A 166 10.14 -11.10 -10.07
C GLU A 166 9.13 -12.15 -10.58
N ALA A 167 8.75 -13.10 -9.72
CA ALA A 167 7.74 -14.12 -9.97
C ALA A 167 6.35 -13.56 -10.27
N VAL A 168 5.92 -12.52 -9.55
CA VAL A 168 4.62 -11.86 -9.75
C VAL A 168 4.59 -11.23 -11.14
N TRP A 169 5.62 -10.47 -11.49
CA TRP A 169 5.76 -9.85 -12.81
C TRP A 169 5.78 -10.89 -13.94
N LYS A 170 6.49 -12.01 -13.73
CA LYS A 170 6.56 -13.12 -14.70
C LYS A 170 5.19 -13.77 -14.90
N ALA A 171 4.42 -13.98 -13.83
CA ALA A 171 3.08 -14.56 -13.89
C ALA A 171 2.10 -13.64 -14.64
N LEU A 172 2.21 -12.33 -14.41
CA LEU A 172 1.49 -11.30 -15.18
C LEU A 172 1.96 -11.20 -16.64
N GLY A 173 3.00 -11.93 -17.03
CA GLY A 173 3.47 -12.00 -18.42
C GLY A 173 4.12 -10.71 -18.91
N VAL A 174 4.64 -9.89 -18.00
CA VAL A 174 5.34 -8.65 -18.35
C VAL A 174 6.78 -8.97 -18.74
N PRO A 175 7.25 -8.57 -19.95
CA PRO A 175 8.64 -8.78 -20.35
C PRO A 175 9.61 -8.03 -19.43
N LYS A 176 10.81 -8.59 -19.17
CA LYS A 176 11.82 -7.97 -18.29
C LYS A 176 12.12 -6.51 -18.63
N LYS A 177 12.26 -6.20 -19.92
CA LYS A 177 12.55 -4.84 -20.43
C LYS A 177 11.43 -3.82 -20.19
N ASP A 178 10.22 -4.29 -19.86
CA ASP A 178 9.02 -3.46 -19.67
C ASP A 178 8.59 -3.47 -18.18
N ARG A 179 9.41 -4.06 -17.28
CA ARG A 179 9.23 -3.99 -15.83
C ARG A 179 9.69 -2.63 -15.31
N GLY A 180 9.12 -2.21 -14.19
CA GLY A 180 9.33 -0.91 -13.58
C GLY A 180 8.07 -0.53 -12.83
N ASN A 181 7.16 0.19 -13.52
CA ASN A 181 5.84 0.55 -12.99
C ASN A 181 4.71 -0.01 -13.87
N LEU A 182 3.73 -0.67 -13.26
CA LEU A 182 2.54 -1.14 -13.96
C LEU A 182 1.26 -0.74 -13.20
N ASP A 183 0.34 -0.07 -13.88
CA ASP A 183 -1.01 0.16 -13.36
C ASP A 183 -1.75 -1.18 -13.22
N ILE A 184 -2.19 -1.50 -12.01
CA ILE A 184 -2.88 -2.75 -11.68
C ILE A 184 -4.17 -2.51 -10.89
N PHE A 185 -4.95 -3.57 -10.76
CA PHE A 185 -5.95 -3.70 -9.70
C PHE A 185 -5.59 -4.86 -8.79
N TRP A 186 -5.94 -4.77 -7.52
CA TRP A 186 -5.84 -5.90 -6.60
C TRP A 186 -7.06 -6.00 -5.68
N SER A 187 -7.25 -7.20 -5.13
CA SER A 187 -8.24 -7.48 -4.09
C SER A 187 -7.67 -8.49 -3.10
N ASP A 188 -8.18 -8.47 -1.87
CA ASP A 188 -7.99 -9.61 -0.95
C ASP A 188 -8.50 -10.90 -1.64
N ALA A 189 -7.78 -12.01 -1.50
CA ALA A 189 -8.15 -13.31 -2.08
C ALA A 189 -9.17 -14.08 -1.22
#